data_AF-A0A379CIN2-F1
#
_entry.id   AF-A0A379CIN2-F1
#
_cell.length_a   1.000
_cell.length_b   1.000
_cell.length_c   1.000
_cell.angle_alpha   90.00
_cell.angle_beta   90.00
_cell.angle_gamma   90.00
#
_symmetry.space_group_name_H-M   'P 1'
#
loop_
_entity.id
_entity.type
_entity.pdbx_description
1 polymer ?
#
loop_
_entity_poly.entity_id
_entity_poly.type
_entity_poly.pdbx_seq_one_letter_code
_entity_poly.pdbx_strand_id
1 'polypeptide(L)'
;MIEFLHTFIFDAKKDPDVCFQTIVDGEISKDIPTIHAGETARGIRVILSNFKYDENIQCYAYFKVTGNDKILRVPPHNRIKNTFDFYFPTMSEGKYECEIVVSQDKAVISSGVFQGRCTRAIRSVFFSEITLVDNAETIINTYDKYSKLLKDEIDKLKNLNMETLNEDIHNIKTQFEELKKHPGGKTYIYTQDVASDMWEITHNLNKHPSITIVDTGNNIVHGDCEYIDKNKLVIKFSFPFSGKAFLN
;
A
#
# COMPACT_ATOMS: atom_id res chain seq x y z
N MET A 1 18.48 -13.81 -24.41
CA MET A 1 17.41 -13.90 -23.39
C MET A 1 17.21 -12.48 -22.91
N ILE A 2 16.04 -11.86 -23.12
CA ILE A 2 15.80 -10.50 -22.64
C ILE A 2 15.57 -10.61 -21.13
N GLU A 3 16.47 -10.04 -20.33
CA GLU A 3 16.36 -10.01 -18.89
C GLU A 3 15.43 -8.86 -18.49
N PHE A 4 14.19 -9.19 -18.15
CA PHE A 4 13.25 -8.21 -17.63
C PHE A 4 13.48 -8.06 -16.12
N LEU A 5 14.31 -7.08 -15.75
CA LEU A 5 14.44 -6.65 -14.36
C LEU A 5 13.51 -5.46 -14.12
N HIS A 6 12.72 -5.52 -13.05
CA HIS A 6 12.03 -4.31 -12.59
C HIS A 6 13.08 -3.31 -12.11
N THR A 7 13.04 -2.09 -12.65
CA THR A 7 14.02 -1.06 -12.32
C THR A 7 13.50 -0.15 -11.23
N PHE A 8 14.33 0.09 -10.23
CA PHE A 8 14.06 0.95 -9.09
C PHE A 8 15.13 2.02 -8.95
N ILE A 9 14.70 3.19 -8.49
CA ILE A 9 15.56 4.28 -8.05
C ILE A 9 15.60 4.23 -6.53
N PHE A 10 16.81 4.21 -5.98
CA PHE A 10 17.04 4.40 -4.56
C PHE A 10 17.82 5.70 -4.34
N ASP A 11 17.10 6.72 -3.89
CA ASP A 11 17.60 8.05 -3.60
C ASP A 11 18.17 8.13 -2.18
N ALA A 12 19.48 8.01 -2.08
CA ALA A 12 20.18 7.92 -0.80
C ALA A 12 20.11 9.18 0.07
N LYS A 13 19.53 10.30 -0.43
CA LYS A 13 19.35 11.55 0.31
C LYS A 13 17.95 11.72 0.92
N LYS A 14 17.04 10.78 0.64
CA LYS A 14 15.65 10.84 1.11
C LYS A 14 15.42 9.86 2.24
N ASP A 15 14.38 10.13 3.02
CA ASP A 15 13.94 9.22 4.08
C ASP A 15 13.50 7.87 3.52
N PRO A 16 13.66 6.77 4.29
CA PRO A 16 13.29 5.41 3.89
C PRO A 16 11.93 5.30 3.19
N ASP A 17 10.91 5.98 3.71
CA ASP A 17 9.53 5.91 3.21
C ASP A 17 9.34 6.47 1.78
N VAL A 18 10.29 7.25 1.27
CA VAL A 18 10.18 7.95 -0.03
C VAL A 18 11.42 7.81 -0.91
N CYS A 19 12.47 7.14 -0.42
CA CYS A 19 13.73 6.98 -1.13
C CYS A 19 13.68 5.92 -2.23
N PHE A 20 12.74 4.96 -2.16
CA PHE A 20 12.65 3.83 -3.09
C PHE A 20 11.46 3.99 -4.02
N GLN A 21 11.70 4.02 -5.33
CA GLN A 21 10.68 4.29 -6.35
C GLN A 21 10.83 3.34 -7.53
N THR A 22 9.72 2.89 -8.12
CA THR A 22 9.72 2.00 -9.29
C THR A 22 9.70 2.82 -10.57
N ILE A 23 10.36 2.34 -11.63
CA ILE A 23 10.20 2.87 -13.00
C ILE A 23 9.37 1.88 -13.81
N VAL A 24 8.26 2.34 -14.37
CA VAL A 24 7.39 1.57 -15.28
C VAL A 24 7.23 2.38 -16.55
N ASP A 25 7.59 1.80 -17.70
CA ASP A 25 7.51 2.44 -19.03
C ASP A 25 8.16 3.82 -19.13
N GLY A 26 9.22 4.06 -18.33
CA GLY A 26 9.97 5.32 -18.31
C GLY A 26 9.44 6.37 -17.33
N GLU A 27 8.33 6.10 -16.63
CA GLU A 27 7.76 6.99 -15.62
C GLU A 27 7.95 6.45 -14.20
N ILE A 28 7.96 7.34 -13.21
CA ILE A 28 8.04 6.99 -11.79
C ILE A 28 6.67 6.50 -11.32
N SER A 29 6.59 5.26 -10.86
CA SER A 29 5.42 4.70 -10.20
C SER A 29 5.68 4.46 -8.70
N LYS A 30 4.61 4.64 -7.91
CA LYS A 30 4.59 4.26 -6.48
C LYS A 30 4.22 2.79 -6.28
N ASP A 31 3.80 2.11 -7.34
CA ASP A 31 3.38 0.71 -7.24
C ASP A 31 4.60 -0.19 -7.08
N ILE A 32 4.51 -1.09 -6.10
CA ILE A 32 5.52 -2.13 -5.91
C ILE A 32 5.22 -3.24 -6.91
N PRO A 33 6.20 -3.69 -7.71
CA PRO A 33 5.97 -4.70 -8.74
C PRO A 33 5.57 -6.05 -8.13
N THR A 34 4.69 -6.73 -8.84
CA THR A 34 4.34 -8.13 -8.58
C THR A 34 5.31 -9.03 -9.33
N ILE A 35 5.93 -9.95 -8.59
CA ILE A 35 6.89 -10.93 -9.09
C ILE A 35 6.13 -12.21 -9.41
N HIS A 36 6.34 -12.77 -10.60
CA HIS A 36 5.72 -14.04 -11.00
C HIS A 36 6.71 -15.19 -10.84
N ALA A 37 6.45 -16.10 -9.90
CA ALA A 37 7.26 -17.27 -9.60
C ALA A 37 7.31 -18.22 -10.81
N GLY A 38 8.47 -18.33 -11.46
CA GLY A 38 8.68 -19.22 -12.60
C GLY A 38 8.60 -18.56 -13.99
N GLU A 39 8.38 -17.23 -14.06
CA GLU A 39 8.53 -16.43 -15.28
C GLU A 39 9.91 -15.75 -15.37
N THR A 40 10.20 -15.10 -16.49
CA THR A 40 11.50 -14.48 -16.82
C THR A 40 11.82 -13.22 -16.00
N ALA A 41 10.91 -12.70 -15.18
CA ALA A 41 11.17 -11.59 -14.27
C ALA A 41 11.89 -12.10 -13.00
N ARG A 42 13.20 -12.33 -13.14
CA ARG A 42 14.01 -13.02 -12.13
C ARG A 42 14.67 -12.10 -11.11
N GLY A 43 14.36 -10.80 -11.08
CA GLY A 43 15.11 -9.90 -10.22
C GLY A 43 14.70 -8.44 -10.28
N ILE A 44 15.45 -7.63 -9.55
CA ILE A 44 15.33 -6.18 -9.51
C ILE A 44 16.65 -5.54 -9.88
N ARG A 45 16.56 -4.43 -10.59
CA ARG A 45 17.65 -3.50 -10.81
C ARG A 45 17.46 -2.32 -9.89
N VAL A 46 18.45 -2.03 -9.06
CA VAL A 46 18.47 -0.85 -8.19
C VAL A 46 19.50 0.14 -8.72
N ILE A 47 19.09 1.37 -8.96
CA ILE A 47 19.97 2.48 -9.35
C ILE A 47 20.07 3.43 -8.16
N LEU A 48 21.27 3.55 -7.57
CA LEU A 48 21.54 4.52 -6.51
C LEU A 48 21.65 5.92 -7.13
N SER A 49 20.68 6.77 -6.81
CA SER A 49 20.64 8.17 -7.21
C SER A 49 21.12 9.07 -6.08
N ASN A 50 21.58 10.28 -6.44
CA ASN A 50 22.10 11.28 -5.51
C ASN A 50 23.22 10.77 -4.58
N PHE A 51 23.89 9.69 -4.96
CA PHE A 51 24.99 9.06 -4.25
C PHE A 51 26.22 9.01 -5.14
N LYS A 52 27.38 9.44 -4.65
CA LYS A 52 28.61 9.42 -5.46
C LYS A 52 29.11 7.98 -5.58
N TYR A 53 29.45 7.57 -6.80
CA TYR A 53 30.06 6.26 -7.03
C TYR A 53 31.41 6.14 -6.32
N ASP A 54 31.61 4.97 -5.70
CA ASP A 54 32.84 4.52 -5.06
C ASP A 54 32.91 2.99 -5.13
N GLU A 55 34.09 2.42 -5.34
CA GLU A 55 34.27 0.98 -5.51
C GLU A 55 33.91 0.19 -4.25
N ASN A 56 34.07 0.77 -3.05
CA ASN A 56 33.84 0.10 -1.78
C ASN A 56 32.36 0.01 -1.38
N ILE A 57 31.46 0.65 -2.14
CA ILE A 57 30.01 0.58 -1.87
C ILE A 57 29.56 -0.88 -1.95
N GLN A 58 28.90 -1.31 -0.88
CA GLN A 58 28.20 -2.56 -0.80
C GLN A 58 26.71 -2.31 -0.87
N CYS A 59 25.96 -3.17 -1.57
CA CYS A 59 24.51 -3.09 -1.66
C CYS A 59 23.95 -4.50 -1.58
N TYR A 60 23.00 -4.75 -0.67
CA TYR A 60 22.38 -6.05 -0.46
C TYR A 60 20.87 -5.91 -0.46
N ALA A 61 20.19 -6.90 -1.04
CA ALA A 61 18.75 -7.05 -0.90
C ALA A 61 18.44 -8.07 0.20
N TYR A 62 17.46 -7.78 1.03
CA TYR A 62 16.95 -8.66 2.08
C TYR A 62 15.51 -9.02 1.78
N PHE A 63 15.15 -10.29 1.98
CA PHE A 63 13.80 -10.82 1.77
C PHE A 63 13.37 -11.64 2.98
N LYS A 64 12.20 -11.35 3.53
CA LYS A 64 11.55 -12.09 4.61
C LYS A 64 10.15 -12.51 4.17
N VAL A 65 9.83 -13.80 4.23
CA VAL A 65 8.46 -14.27 3.97
C VAL A 65 7.58 -13.79 5.12
N THR A 66 6.45 -13.14 4.82
CA THR A 66 5.51 -12.72 5.87
C THR A 66 5.03 -13.95 6.68
N GLY A 67 5.24 -13.93 7.99
CA GLY A 67 4.90 -15.05 8.89
C GLY A 67 6.02 -16.09 9.09
N ASN A 68 7.19 -15.90 8.50
CA ASN A 68 8.40 -16.70 8.76
C ASN A 68 9.53 -15.75 9.18
N ASP A 69 10.24 -16.07 10.27
CA ASP A 69 11.33 -15.22 10.77
C ASP A 69 12.66 -15.37 10.02
N LYS A 70 12.72 -16.26 9.02
CA LYS A 70 13.91 -16.41 8.18
C LYS A 70 14.08 -15.23 7.23
N ILE A 71 15.17 -14.49 7.41
CA ILE A 71 15.63 -13.44 6.50
C ILE A 71 16.65 -14.04 5.52
N LEU A 72 16.44 -13.81 4.23
CA LEU A 72 17.42 -14.12 3.20
C LEU A 72 18.15 -12.85 2.78
N ARG A 73 19.48 -12.90 2.82
CA ARG A 73 20.36 -11.87 2.26
C ARG A 73 20.80 -12.27 0.85
N VAL A 74 20.61 -11.37 -0.11
CA VAL A 74 20.90 -11.57 -1.53
C VAL A 74 21.96 -10.56 -1.97
N PRO A 75 23.16 -11.00 -2.37
CA PRO A 75 24.17 -10.14 -2.97
C PRO A 75 23.77 -9.71 -4.38
N PRO A 76 24.32 -8.59 -4.90
CA PRO A 76 24.09 -8.19 -6.28
C PRO A 76 24.80 -9.19 -7.18
N HIS A 77 24.08 -9.68 -8.19
CA HIS A 77 24.65 -10.58 -9.20
C HIS A 77 25.54 -9.81 -10.17
N ASN A 78 25.12 -8.60 -10.53
CA ASN A 78 25.89 -7.71 -11.36
C ASN A 78 25.90 -6.30 -10.77
N ARG A 79 27.01 -5.59 -10.97
CA ARG A 79 27.16 -4.18 -10.58
C ARG A 79 27.83 -3.41 -11.71
N ILE A 80 27.18 -2.34 -12.15
CA ILE A 80 27.77 -1.35 -13.05
C ILE A 80 27.65 0.01 -12.39
N LYS A 81 28.76 0.52 -11.84
CA LYS A 81 28.80 1.75 -11.04
C LYS A 81 27.80 1.73 -9.87
N ASN A 82 26.77 2.57 -9.95
CA ASN A 82 25.71 2.71 -8.95
C ASN A 82 24.47 1.87 -9.28
N THR A 83 24.55 1.01 -10.28
CA THR A 83 23.48 0.10 -10.68
C THR A 83 23.79 -1.31 -10.19
N PHE A 84 22.84 -1.92 -9.51
CA PHE A 84 22.95 -3.22 -8.87
C PHE A 84 21.79 -4.12 -9.32
N ASP A 85 22.11 -5.26 -9.92
CA ASP A 85 21.11 -6.24 -10.35
C ASP A 85 21.07 -7.37 -9.33
N PHE A 86 19.90 -7.59 -8.72
CA PHE A 86 19.65 -8.67 -7.76
C PHE A 86 18.71 -9.67 -8.40
N TYR A 87 19.11 -10.94 -8.49
CA TYR A 87 18.17 -11.99 -8.84
C TYR A 87 17.54 -12.56 -7.59
N PHE A 88 16.22 -12.72 -7.62
CA PHE A 88 15.51 -13.37 -6.56
C PHE A 88 15.92 -14.85 -6.49
N PRO A 89 16.07 -15.42 -5.28
CA PRO A 89 16.16 -16.87 -5.12
C PRO A 89 14.86 -17.53 -5.61
N THR A 90 14.83 -18.86 -5.68
CA THR A 90 13.55 -19.57 -5.77
C THR A 90 12.70 -19.24 -4.54
N MET A 91 11.56 -18.60 -4.75
CA MET A 91 10.61 -18.19 -3.70
C MET A 91 9.26 -18.91 -3.88
N SER A 92 8.62 -19.25 -2.78
CA SER A 92 7.24 -19.75 -2.79
C SER A 92 6.25 -18.61 -3.08
N GLU A 93 5.05 -18.93 -3.55
CA GLU A 93 3.97 -17.95 -3.65
C GLU A 93 3.68 -17.32 -2.28
N GLY A 94 3.55 -16.00 -2.21
CA GLY A 94 3.31 -15.29 -0.95
C GLY A 94 3.68 -13.80 -0.98
N LYS A 95 3.50 -13.16 0.18
CA LYS A 95 3.95 -11.78 0.43
C LYS A 95 5.30 -11.80 1.14
N TYR A 96 6.14 -10.84 0.78
CA TYR A 96 7.51 -10.73 1.27
C TYR A 96 7.78 -9.31 1.72
N GLU A 97 8.38 -9.17 2.90
CA GLU A 97 9.03 -7.93 3.32
C GLU A 97 10.42 -7.88 2.67
N CYS A 98 10.70 -6.76 2.01
CA CYS A 98 11.91 -6.54 1.24
C CYS A 98 12.60 -5.27 1.75
N GLU A 99 13.92 -5.28 1.79
CA GLU A 99 14.72 -4.12 2.14
C GLU A 99 16.01 -4.11 1.31
N ILE A 100 16.36 -2.96 0.74
CA ILE A 100 17.65 -2.73 0.10
C ILE A 100 18.52 -1.93 1.06
N VAL A 101 19.69 -2.46 1.38
CA VAL A 101 20.63 -1.82 2.27
C VAL A 101 21.92 -1.56 1.53
N VAL A 102 22.32 -0.30 1.51
CA VAL A 102 23.60 0.17 0.98
C VAL A 102 24.51 0.49 2.16
N SER A 103 25.76 0.08 2.09
CA SER A 103 26.77 0.52 3.05
C SER A 103 28.03 1.00 2.35
N GLN A 104 28.64 2.03 2.93
CA GLN A 104 29.96 2.55 2.57
C GLN A 104 30.68 2.91 3.87
N ASP A 105 31.84 2.30 4.10
CA ASP A 105 32.59 2.41 5.35
C ASP A 105 31.73 2.08 6.59
N LYS A 106 31.40 3.08 7.40
CA LYS A 106 30.52 2.97 8.58
C LYS A 106 29.09 3.47 8.35
N ALA A 107 28.84 4.11 7.21
CA ALA A 107 27.53 4.63 6.87
C ALA A 107 26.66 3.51 6.28
N VAL A 108 25.41 3.43 6.74
CA VAL A 108 24.40 2.49 6.25
C VAL A 108 23.17 3.28 5.84
N ILE A 109 22.64 2.98 4.67
CA ILE A 109 21.45 3.61 4.10
C ILE A 109 20.47 2.49 3.77
N SER A 110 19.27 2.60 4.32
CA SER A 110 18.18 1.64 4.11
C SER A 110 17.12 2.23 3.20
N SER A 111 16.55 1.39 2.33
CA SER A 111 15.39 1.74 1.52
C SER A 111 14.09 1.84 2.32
N GLY A 112 14.12 1.49 3.60
CA GLY A 112 12.91 1.10 4.34
C GLY A 112 12.41 -0.27 3.90
N VAL A 113 11.47 -0.81 4.68
CA VAL A 113 10.82 -2.08 4.36
C VAL A 113 9.67 -1.83 3.40
N PHE A 114 9.70 -2.50 2.25
CA PHE A 114 8.63 -2.49 1.27
C PHE A 114 8.10 -3.91 1.04
N GLN A 115 6.87 -4.06 0.56
CA GLN A 115 6.25 -5.37 0.37
C GLN A 115 6.32 -5.84 -1.09
N GLY A 116 7.09 -6.90 -1.34
CA GLY A 116 7.02 -7.66 -2.59
C GLY A 116 5.90 -8.69 -2.57
N ARG A 117 5.32 -8.98 -3.74
CA ARG A 117 4.38 -10.10 -3.92
C ARG A 117 4.95 -11.09 -4.91
N CYS A 118 5.04 -12.36 -4.51
CA CYS A 118 5.36 -13.47 -5.40
C CYS A 118 4.06 -14.23 -5.71
N THR A 119 3.65 -14.27 -6.97
CA THR A 119 2.48 -15.03 -7.44
C THR A 119 2.93 -16.29 -8.16
N ARG A 120 2.14 -17.36 -8.12
CA ARG A 120 2.48 -18.59 -8.84
C ARG A 120 2.31 -18.41 -10.36
N ALA A 121 3.32 -18.73 -11.17
CA ALA A 121 3.16 -18.68 -12.63
C ALA A 121 2.28 -19.82 -13.15
N ILE A 122 1.50 -19.56 -14.20
CA ILE A 122 0.66 -20.57 -14.89
C ILE A 122 1.52 -21.76 -15.35
N ARG A 123 2.74 -21.48 -15.85
CA ARG A 123 3.70 -22.51 -16.28
C ARG A 123 4.11 -23.46 -15.15
N SER A 124 4.19 -22.97 -13.91
CA SER A 124 4.53 -23.81 -12.76
C SER A 124 3.39 -24.78 -12.42
N VAL A 125 2.13 -24.39 -12.63
CA VAL A 125 0.96 -25.25 -12.43
C VAL A 125 0.95 -26.37 -13.47
N PHE A 126 1.21 -26.04 -14.74
CA PHE A 126 1.37 -27.01 -15.82
C PHE A 126 2.39 -28.11 -15.47
N PHE A 127 3.61 -27.73 -15.05
CA PHE A 127 4.64 -28.71 -14.70
C PHE A 127 4.30 -29.54 -13.45
N SER A 128 3.61 -28.96 -12.46
CA SER A 128 3.18 -29.71 -11.28
C SER A 128 2.07 -30.73 -11.56
N GLU A 129 1.22 -30.49 -12.57
CA GLU A 129 0.20 -31.45 -13.00
C GLU A 129 0.79 -32.59 -13.85
N ILE A 130 1.87 -32.33 -14.61
CA ILE A 130 2.56 -33.37 -15.38
C ILE A 130 3.21 -34.42 -14.47
N THR A 131 3.72 -34.02 -13.30
CA THR A 131 4.37 -34.93 -12.34
C THR A 131 3.44 -35.99 -11.72
N LEU A 132 2.17 -36.06 -12.14
CA LEU A 132 1.20 -37.04 -11.65
C LEU A 132 0.88 -38.17 -12.66
N VAL A 133 1.27 -38.10 -13.95
CA VAL A 133 0.90 -39.13 -14.94
C VAL A 133 1.89 -39.20 -16.12
N ASP A 134 2.71 -40.25 -16.16
CA ASP A 134 3.78 -40.44 -17.16
C ASP A 134 3.31 -41.16 -18.44
N ASN A 135 2.36 -40.59 -19.20
CA ASN A 135 2.12 -41.03 -20.59
C ASN A 135 1.93 -39.84 -21.55
N ALA A 136 2.30 -40.04 -22.82
CA ALA A 136 2.31 -38.99 -23.84
C ALA A 136 0.94 -38.32 -24.05
N GLU A 137 -0.13 -39.10 -23.98
CA GLU A 137 -1.51 -38.59 -24.10
C GLU A 137 -1.86 -37.62 -22.97
N THR A 138 -1.45 -37.93 -21.72
CA THR A 138 -1.72 -37.06 -20.57
C THR A 138 -0.90 -35.76 -20.62
N ILE A 139 0.34 -35.82 -21.10
CA ILE A 139 1.17 -34.63 -21.34
C ILE A 139 0.53 -33.72 -22.39
N ILE A 140 0.05 -34.28 -23.52
CA ILE A 140 -0.60 -33.53 -24.60
C ILE A 140 -1.90 -32.90 -24.09
N ASN A 141 -2.76 -33.66 -23.41
CA ASN A 141 -4.03 -33.15 -22.88
C ASN A 141 -3.82 -32.03 -21.86
N THR A 142 -2.80 -32.16 -21.00
CA THR A 142 -2.44 -31.12 -20.03
C THR A 142 -1.94 -29.87 -20.75
N TYR A 143 -1.12 -30.04 -21.80
CA TYR A 143 -0.61 -28.92 -22.60
C TYR A 143 -1.74 -28.15 -23.31
N ASP A 144 -2.69 -28.87 -23.92
CA ASP A 144 -3.82 -28.28 -24.62
C ASP A 144 -4.76 -27.53 -23.66
N LYS A 145 -5.02 -28.07 -22.47
CA LYS A 145 -5.79 -27.41 -21.40
C LYS A 145 -5.20 -26.04 -21.07
N TYR A 146 -3.90 -25.98 -20.77
CA TYR A 146 -3.24 -24.73 -20.38
C TYR A 146 -3.06 -23.77 -21.56
N SER A 147 -2.81 -24.28 -22.77
CA SER A 147 -2.75 -23.47 -23.99
C SER A 147 -4.10 -22.79 -24.28
N LYS A 148 -5.21 -23.48 -24.05
CA LYS A 148 -6.55 -22.92 -24.17
C LYS A 148 -6.82 -21.85 -23.13
N LEU A 149 -6.50 -22.11 -21.85
CA LEU A 149 -6.65 -21.12 -20.77
C LEU A 149 -5.87 -19.83 -21.07
N LEU A 150 -4.62 -19.96 -21.52
CA LEU A 150 -3.79 -18.81 -21.90
C LEU A 150 -4.40 -18.03 -23.07
N LYS A 151 -4.94 -18.74 -24.07
CA LYS A 151 -5.60 -18.11 -25.21
C LYS A 151 -6.87 -17.35 -24.80
N ASP A 152 -7.69 -17.95 -23.93
CA ASP A 152 -8.90 -17.31 -23.40
C ASP A 152 -8.55 -16.07 -22.56
N GLU A 153 -7.46 -16.11 -21.78
CA GLU A 153 -6.94 -14.96 -21.03
C GLU A 153 -6.48 -13.84 -21.97
N ILE A 154 -5.71 -14.18 -23.01
CA ILE A 154 -5.26 -13.23 -24.03
C ILE A 154 -6.45 -12.61 -24.78
N ASP A 155 -7.46 -13.41 -25.13
CA ASP A 155 -8.63 -12.91 -25.84
C ASP A 155 -9.50 -12.03 -24.94
N LYS A 156 -9.61 -12.33 -23.64
CA LYS A 156 -10.20 -11.40 -22.64
C LYS A 156 -9.45 -10.07 -22.58
N LEU A 157 -8.11 -10.12 -22.53
CA LEU A 157 -7.28 -8.90 -22.48
C LEU A 157 -7.37 -8.09 -23.78
N LYS A 158 -7.46 -8.75 -24.94
CA LYS A 158 -7.67 -8.07 -26.23
C LYS A 158 -9.05 -7.45 -26.36
N ASN A 159 -10.06 -8.10 -25.79
CA ASN A 159 -11.44 -7.63 -25.81
C ASN A 159 -11.77 -6.71 -24.63
N LEU A 160 -10.78 -6.38 -23.79
CA LEU A 160 -10.93 -5.37 -22.75
C LEU A 160 -11.11 -4.02 -23.46
N ASN A 161 -12.34 -3.51 -23.45
CA ASN A 161 -12.63 -2.22 -24.06
C ASN A 161 -12.10 -1.10 -23.16
N MET A 162 -11.06 -0.41 -23.63
CA MET A 162 -10.49 0.76 -22.94
C MET A 162 -11.53 1.87 -22.73
N GLU A 163 -12.55 1.99 -23.57
CA GLU A 163 -13.64 2.96 -23.39
C GLU A 163 -14.50 2.62 -22.16
N THR A 164 -14.92 1.36 -22.02
CA THR A 164 -15.71 0.90 -20.86
C THR A 164 -14.92 1.05 -19.56
N LEU A 165 -13.62 0.73 -19.57
CA LEU A 165 -12.77 0.91 -18.40
C LEU A 165 -12.63 2.40 -18.02
N ASN A 166 -12.52 3.30 -19.00
CA ASN A 166 -12.45 4.74 -18.77
C ASN A 166 -13.76 5.29 -18.19
N GLU A 167 -14.91 4.80 -18.64
CA GLU A 167 -16.23 5.13 -18.09
C GLU A 167 -16.35 4.67 -16.63
N ASP A 168 -15.93 3.44 -16.32
CA ASP A 168 -15.92 2.93 -14.95
C ASP A 168 -15.01 3.76 -14.03
N ILE A 169 -13.81 4.11 -14.49
CA ILE A 169 -12.89 4.99 -13.76
C ILE A 169 -13.52 6.37 -13.54
N HIS A 170 -14.18 6.93 -14.55
CA HIS A 170 -14.88 8.20 -14.43
C HIS A 170 -16.00 8.13 -13.39
N ASN A 171 -16.82 7.09 -13.44
CA ASN A 171 -17.93 6.87 -12.50
C ASN A 171 -17.43 6.70 -11.07
N ILE A 172 -16.37 5.92 -10.85
CA ILE A 172 -15.74 5.75 -9.53
C ILE A 172 -15.19 7.08 -9.01
N LYS A 173 -14.51 7.87 -9.85
CA LYS A 173 -14.01 9.20 -9.45
C LYS A 173 -15.15 10.12 -9.05
N THR A 174 -16.24 10.13 -9.82
CA THR A 174 -17.43 10.93 -9.52
C THR A 174 -18.06 10.51 -8.19
N GLN A 175 -18.27 9.21 -7.96
CA GLN A 175 -18.77 8.69 -6.69
C GLN A 175 -17.84 9.04 -5.51
N PHE A 176 -16.53 8.97 -5.71
CA PHE A 176 -15.54 9.33 -4.68
C PHE A 176 -15.60 10.82 -4.32
N GLU A 177 -15.78 11.70 -5.32
CA GLU A 177 -15.96 13.13 -5.09
C GLU A 177 -17.31 13.45 -4.42
N GLU A 178 -18.37 12.69 -4.72
CA GLU A 178 -19.66 12.80 -4.03
C GLU A 178 -19.59 12.34 -2.57
N LEU A 179 -18.87 11.25 -2.29
CA LEU A 179 -18.59 10.77 -0.93
C LEU A 179 -17.75 11.78 -0.13
N LYS A 180 -16.79 12.47 -0.77
CA LYS A 180 -16.06 13.58 -0.12
C LYS A 180 -16.95 14.77 0.20
N LYS A 181 -17.95 15.06 -0.63
CA LYS A 181 -18.93 16.15 -0.38
C LYS A 181 -19.88 15.81 0.76
N HIS A 182 -20.17 14.52 0.97
CA HIS A 182 -20.98 14.03 2.08
C HIS A 182 -20.15 13.11 2.98
N PRO A 183 -19.13 13.64 3.70
CA PRO A 183 -18.45 12.84 4.70
C PRO A 183 -19.52 12.42 5.71
N GLY A 184 -19.74 11.10 5.85
CA GLY A 184 -20.69 10.55 6.82
C GLY A 184 -20.59 11.31 8.15
N GLY A 185 -21.74 11.67 8.72
CA GLY A 185 -21.91 12.69 9.76
C GLY A 185 -20.68 12.88 10.65
N LYS A 186 -19.97 14.00 10.44
CA LYS A 186 -18.85 14.37 11.30
C LYS A 186 -19.37 14.60 12.72
N THR A 187 -18.97 13.74 13.65
CA THR A 187 -19.15 13.98 15.08
C THR A 187 -18.09 14.95 15.58
N TYR A 188 -18.49 16.01 16.26
CA TYR A 188 -17.60 16.90 17.01
C TYR A 188 -17.70 16.58 18.51
N ILE A 189 -16.58 16.53 19.21
CA ILE A 189 -16.52 16.25 20.65
C ILE A 189 -15.91 17.46 21.35
N TYR A 190 -16.69 18.13 22.19
CA TYR A 190 -16.22 19.17 23.10
C TYR A 190 -15.84 18.54 24.44
N THR A 191 -14.75 18.99 25.05
CA THR A 191 -14.36 18.60 26.41
C THR A 191 -14.28 19.85 27.28
N GLN A 192 -14.99 19.83 28.40
CA GLN A 192 -14.94 20.85 29.44
C GLN A 192 -14.15 20.29 30.62
N ASP A 193 -12.88 20.67 30.76
CA ASP A 193 -12.01 20.14 31.82
C ASP A 193 -12.29 20.77 33.19
N VAL A 194 -12.65 22.06 33.22
CA VAL A 194 -12.92 22.83 34.44
C VAL A 194 -14.43 22.97 34.62
N ALA A 195 -14.93 22.69 35.82
CA ALA A 195 -16.35 22.80 36.13
C ALA A 195 -16.91 24.19 35.76
N SER A 196 -17.93 24.22 34.92
CA SER A 196 -18.61 25.45 34.48
C SER A 196 -20.10 25.15 34.31
N ASP A 197 -20.94 26.13 34.63
CA ASP A 197 -22.39 26.12 34.40
C ASP A 197 -22.77 26.71 33.03
N MET A 198 -21.81 27.24 32.29
CA MET A 198 -21.98 27.75 30.93
C MET A 198 -20.86 27.26 30.01
N TRP A 199 -21.20 26.53 28.95
CA TRP A 199 -20.26 26.01 27.95
C TRP A 199 -20.49 26.69 26.60
N GLU A 200 -19.50 27.43 26.11
CA GLU A 200 -19.50 27.97 24.74
C GLU A 200 -18.73 27.05 23.80
N ILE A 201 -19.42 26.53 22.77
CA ILE A 201 -18.88 25.49 21.89
C ILE A 201 -18.88 25.97 20.44
N THR A 202 -17.69 26.11 19.85
CA THR A 202 -17.50 26.34 18.41
C THR A 202 -17.11 25.02 17.72
N HIS A 203 -18.01 24.44 16.93
CA HIS A 203 -17.89 23.09 16.38
C HIS A 203 -17.65 23.03 14.86
N ASN A 204 -17.91 24.11 14.12
CA ASN A 204 -17.64 24.22 12.67
C ASN A 204 -18.29 23.12 11.79
N LEU A 205 -19.46 22.62 12.17
CA LEU A 205 -20.18 21.57 11.40
C LEU A 205 -21.12 22.15 10.33
N ASN A 206 -21.28 23.48 10.28
CA ASN A 206 -22.18 24.20 9.38
C ASN A 206 -23.64 23.68 9.42
N LYS A 207 -24.13 23.31 10.61
CA LYS A 207 -25.48 22.81 10.88
C LYS A 207 -25.82 22.98 12.38
N HIS A 208 -27.06 22.68 12.76
CA HIS A 208 -27.47 22.56 14.17
C HIS A 208 -27.43 21.07 14.59
N PRO A 209 -26.30 20.56 15.13
CA PRO A 209 -26.11 19.14 15.42
C PRO A 209 -26.95 18.67 16.61
N SER A 210 -27.31 17.39 16.68
CA SER A 210 -27.86 16.84 17.92
C SER A 210 -26.78 16.78 19.00
N ILE A 211 -27.14 17.10 20.24
CA ILE A 211 -26.18 17.24 21.35
C ILE A 211 -26.47 16.16 22.40
N THR A 212 -25.44 15.44 22.83
CA THR A 212 -25.48 14.57 24.02
C THR A 212 -24.37 15.01 24.96
N ILE A 213 -24.70 15.34 26.20
CA ILE A 213 -23.75 15.83 27.20
C ILE A 213 -23.57 14.75 28.25
N VAL A 214 -22.33 14.53 28.67
CA VAL A 214 -22.00 13.60 29.76
C VAL A 214 -21.07 14.24 30.77
N ASP A 215 -21.19 13.85 32.04
CA ASP A 215 -20.21 14.21 33.08
C ASP A 215 -18.92 13.36 32.96
N THR A 216 -17.97 13.56 33.88
CA THR A 216 -16.73 12.77 33.94
C THR A 216 -16.95 11.28 34.26
N GLY A 217 -18.10 10.92 34.82
CA GLY A 217 -18.55 9.55 35.04
C GLY A 217 -19.29 8.93 33.85
N ASN A 218 -19.42 9.65 32.74
CA ASN A 218 -20.22 9.30 31.56
C ASN A 218 -21.74 9.21 31.81
N ASN A 219 -22.26 9.85 32.85
CA ASN A 219 -23.71 9.99 33.05
C ASN A 219 -24.25 11.07 32.11
N ILE A 220 -25.39 10.81 31.45
CA ILE A 220 -26.04 11.82 30.60
C ILE A 220 -26.54 12.98 31.46
N VAL A 221 -26.20 14.20 31.05
CA VAL A 221 -26.65 15.44 31.68
C VAL A 221 -27.47 16.24 30.67
N HIS A 222 -28.56 16.86 31.14
CA HIS A 222 -29.37 17.75 30.32
C HIS A 222 -29.12 19.21 30.74
N GLY A 223 -28.85 20.07 29.75
CA GLY A 223 -28.71 21.50 29.91
C GLY A 223 -29.60 22.25 28.94
N ASP A 224 -29.78 23.55 29.19
CA ASP A 224 -30.48 24.45 28.26
C ASP A 224 -29.54 24.78 27.09
N CYS A 225 -29.90 24.33 25.89
CA CYS A 225 -29.05 24.41 24.70
C CYS A 225 -29.56 25.49 23.75
N GLU A 226 -28.72 26.50 23.49
CA GLU A 226 -29.02 27.63 22.63
C GLU A 226 -28.04 27.66 21.45
N TYR A 227 -28.52 27.47 20.21
CA TYR A 227 -27.69 27.63 19.02
C TYR A 227 -27.53 29.12 18.70
N ILE A 228 -26.28 29.60 18.65
CA ILE A 228 -25.97 30.97 18.27
C ILE A 228 -25.94 31.09 16.74
N ASP A 229 -25.32 30.13 16.06
CA ASP A 229 -25.31 30.00 14.61
C ASP A 229 -25.07 28.54 14.18
N LYS A 230 -24.75 28.30 12.90
CA LYS A 230 -24.49 26.96 12.34
C LYS A 230 -23.17 26.31 12.80
N ASN A 231 -22.34 27.04 13.53
CA ASN A 231 -21.01 26.64 13.96
C ASN A 231 -20.78 26.88 15.46
N LYS A 232 -21.66 27.60 16.15
CA LYS A 232 -21.53 27.94 17.57
C LYS A 232 -22.83 27.72 18.34
N LEU A 233 -22.70 27.21 19.56
CA LEU A 233 -23.79 27.09 20.53
C LEU A 233 -23.32 27.37 21.96
N VAL A 234 -24.28 27.64 22.84
CA VAL A 234 -24.08 27.79 24.28
C VAL A 234 -24.97 26.81 25.03
N ILE A 235 -24.42 26.16 26.06
CA ILE A 235 -25.17 25.26 26.94
C ILE A 235 -25.11 25.81 28.36
N LYS A 236 -26.26 25.95 29.02
CA LYS A 236 -26.37 26.43 30.42
C LYS A 236 -26.90 25.32 31.32
N PHE A 237 -26.39 25.25 32.54
CA PHE A 237 -26.74 24.25 33.54
C PHE A 237 -27.10 24.90 34.87
N SER A 238 -27.87 24.18 35.71
CA SER A 238 -28.24 24.66 37.04
C SER A 238 -27.06 24.62 38.04
N PHE A 239 -26.02 23.83 37.76
CA PHE A 239 -24.82 23.69 38.58
C PHE A 239 -23.59 23.50 37.70
N PRO A 240 -22.41 24.01 38.12
CA PRO A 240 -21.18 23.85 37.35
C PRO A 240 -20.64 22.41 37.44
N PHE A 241 -20.27 21.83 36.31
CA PHE A 241 -19.59 20.53 36.24
C PHE A 241 -18.66 20.43 35.02
N SER A 242 -17.74 19.47 35.03
CA SER A 242 -16.85 19.13 33.92
C SER A 242 -17.33 17.86 33.21
N GLY A 243 -17.01 17.73 31.92
CA GLY A 243 -17.55 16.64 31.11
C GLY A 243 -17.29 16.80 29.62
N LYS A 244 -18.14 16.17 28.80
CA LYS A 244 -18.04 16.20 27.33
C LYS A 244 -19.39 16.45 26.69
N ALA A 245 -19.38 17.07 25.51
CA ALA A 245 -20.55 17.14 24.63
C ALA A 245 -20.22 16.52 23.26
N PHE A 246 -21.06 15.57 22.84
CA PHE A 246 -21.01 14.92 21.52
C PHE A 246 -22.03 15.58 20.60
N LEU A 247 -21.57 16.13 19.49
CA LEU A 247 -22.36 16.88 18.52
C LEU A 247 -22.37 16.11 17.18
N ASN A 248 -23.54 15.64 16.73
CA ASN A 248 -23.67 14.76 15.55
C ASN A 248 -24.34 15.37 14.34
#